data_AF-A0A521VZ94-F1
#
_entry.id   AF-A0A521VZ94-F1
#
_cell.length_a   1.000
_cell.length_b   1.000
_cell.length_c   1.000
_cell.angle_alpha   90.00
_cell.angle_beta   90.00
_cell.angle_gamma   90.00
#
_symmetry.space_group_name_H-M   'P 1'
#
loop_
_entity.id
_entity.type
_entity.pdbx_description
1 polymer ?
#
loop_
_entity_poly.entity_id
_entity_poly.type
_entity_poly.pdbx_seq_one_letter_code
_entity_poly.pdbx_strand_id
1 'polypeptide(L)'
;MASTSSGALRRGFTSAGLAILTAATLAACSTQETRPAPEPLLIVPAPISFDGHVAGRATDLVFVLVKDANPAIPGIGLLTGERLMVGLPKVFQRNSASPLREDADFNLVLTRGWPQAAVRQKGQYRIVYDAKSNSIGVQALVDVRPVGPNAPGIKVIHLRGNTFLNLDPGDHPVRVSLLGADGREKRAWQGTARIEFDAPSARLAPTNFHLAPGTNSDFQQSGLGKDSPHWLGLLLWGAAGSPMNNVGVAPRDLSRHPRYTGGLLVQDTNGDGRLDISQDKVVGGIIGAAPAGAKGQSATSPVKADGKPLLSGQVLRHEKYPGGGKPNPGLLAVRFHTGDTRGLYRPTFELIGGNGVQFTIPTADGR
;
A
#
# COMPACT_ATOMS: atom_id res chain seq x y z
N MET A 1 72.38 29.34 56.81
CA MET A 1 71.65 28.08 56.58
C MET A 1 72.71 27.06 56.20
N ALA A 2 73.35 26.36 57.15
CA ALA A 2 72.90 25.09 57.74
C ALA A 2 72.48 24.09 56.64
N SER A 3 72.99 22.88 56.49
CA SER A 3 73.89 22.04 57.28
C SER A 3 74.40 20.93 56.35
N THR A 4 75.60 20.45 56.65
CA THR A 4 76.34 19.30 56.12
C THR A 4 75.65 17.93 56.24
N SER A 5 76.24 16.97 55.51
CA SER A 5 76.49 15.55 55.86
C SER A 5 75.64 14.55 55.02
N SER A 6 76.25 13.78 54.12
CA SER A 6 77.09 12.57 54.30
C SER A 6 76.26 11.28 54.24
N GLY A 7 76.68 10.31 53.43
CA GLY A 7 76.11 8.96 53.45
C GLY A 7 76.41 8.13 52.21
N ALA A 8 77.64 7.60 52.14
CA ALA A 8 77.98 6.51 51.22
C ALA A 8 77.47 5.17 51.77
N LEU A 9 77.05 4.22 50.92
CA LEU A 9 77.63 2.86 50.81
C LEU A 9 76.82 1.92 49.88
N ARG A 10 77.55 1.40 48.88
CA ARG A 10 77.76 -0.02 48.53
C ARG A 10 76.59 -1.00 48.20
N ARG A 11 76.80 -1.59 47.01
CA ARG A 11 76.75 -3.02 46.63
C ARG A 11 75.39 -3.66 46.34
N GLY A 12 75.30 -4.33 45.19
CA GLY A 12 74.38 -5.45 44.99
C GLY A 12 74.20 -5.83 43.53
N PHE A 13 74.84 -6.92 43.11
CA PHE A 13 74.65 -7.63 41.85
C PHE A 13 73.16 -7.94 41.58
N THR A 14 72.74 -8.01 40.31
CA THR A 14 72.32 -9.27 39.66
C THR A 14 71.76 -9.01 38.26
N SER A 15 72.14 -9.90 37.34
CA SER A 15 71.74 -9.96 35.94
C SER A 15 70.22 -10.07 35.78
N ALA A 16 69.61 -9.11 35.07
CA ALA A 16 68.23 -9.22 34.62
C ALA A 16 68.20 -9.91 33.24
N GLY A 17 67.75 -11.17 33.25
CA GLY A 17 67.46 -11.94 32.06
C GLY A 17 66.31 -11.35 31.25
N LEU A 18 66.50 -11.39 29.94
CA LEU A 18 65.56 -11.04 28.89
C LEU A 18 64.34 -12.00 28.94
N ALA A 19 63.20 -11.52 29.42
CA ALA A 19 61.91 -12.21 29.25
C ALA A 19 61.17 -11.57 28.08
N ILE A 20 61.19 -12.25 26.93
CA ILE A 20 60.37 -11.92 25.77
C ILE A 20 58.93 -12.34 26.10
N LEU A 21 58.06 -11.36 26.39
CA LEU A 21 56.61 -11.60 26.41
C LEU A 21 56.08 -11.48 24.97
N THR A 22 55.87 -12.62 24.31
CA THR A 22 55.06 -12.71 23.09
C THR A 22 53.60 -12.40 23.44
N ALA A 23 53.17 -11.17 23.15
CA ALA A 23 51.75 -10.83 23.12
C ALA A 23 51.10 -11.50 21.90
N ALA A 24 50.35 -12.57 22.13
CA ALA A 24 49.48 -13.16 21.13
C ALA A 24 48.31 -12.19 20.87
N THR A 25 48.40 -11.42 19.79
CA THR A 25 47.26 -10.66 19.25
C THR A 25 46.25 -11.65 18.70
N LEU A 26 45.22 -11.97 19.50
CA LEU A 26 44.00 -12.58 19.01
C LEU A 26 43.32 -11.57 18.08
N ALA A 27 43.61 -11.67 16.79
CA ALA A 27 42.80 -11.08 15.75
C ALA A 27 41.43 -11.76 15.80
N ALA A 28 40.50 -11.18 16.56
CA ALA A 28 39.09 -11.49 16.43
C ALA A 28 38.68 -11.07 15.02
N CYS A 29 38.67 -12.02 14.09
CA CYS A 29 37.91 -11.90 12.85
C CYS A 29 36.45 -11.73 13.27
N SER A 30 36.02 -10.48 13.46
CA SER A 30 34.61 -10.16 13.45
C SER A 30 34.14 -10.50 12.05
N THR A 31 33.51 -11.65 11.90
CA THR A 31 32.61 -11.92 10.78
C THR A 31 31.56 -10.83 10.84
N GLN A 32 31.79 -9.75 10.11
CA GLN A 32 30.85 -8.69 9.90
C GLN A 32 29.69 -9.36 9.17
N GLU A 33 28.64 -9.74 9.92
CA GLU A 33 27.41 -10.28 9.35
C GLU A 33 26.94 -9.26 8.32
N THR A 34 27.14 -9.58 7.05
CA THR A 34 26.63 -8.81 5.93
C THR A 34 25.12 -8.89 6.02
N ARG A 35 24.53 -7.89 6.66
CA ARG A 35 23.08 -7.72 6.74
C ARG A 35 22.55 -7.72 5.30
N PRO A 36 21.58 -8.57 4.97
CA PRO A 36 21.03 -8.61 3.62
C PRO A 36 20.51 -7.21 3.23
N ALA A 37 20.75 -6.84 1.98
CA ALA A 37 20.28 -5.57 1.44
C ALA A 37 18.73 -5.49 1.56
N PRO A 38 18.17 -4.31 1.86
CA PRO A 38 16.73 -4.15 1.95
C PRO A 38 16.08 -4.37 0.59
N GLU A 39 14.89 -4.97 0.61
CA GLU A 39 14.09 -5.18 -0.58
C GLU A 39 13.39 -3.90 -1.05
N PRO A 40 13.00 -3.79 -2.33
CA PRO A 40 12.27 -2.62 -2.81
C PRO A 40 10.90 -2.47 -2.14
N LEU A 41 10.66 -1.32 -1.52
CA LEU A 41 9.36 -0.93 -0.98
C LEU A 41 8.63 -0.04 -2.00
N LEU A 42 7.40 -0.41 -2.37
CA LEU A 42 6.52 0.52 -3.07
C LEU A 42 5.67 1.27 -2.05
N ILE A 43 5.63 2.59 -2.17
CA ILE A 43 4.86 3.47 -1.31
C ILE A 43 3.88 4.24 -2.18
N VAL A 44 2.59 4.13 -1.86
CA VAL A 44 1.55 4.81 -2.62
C VAL A 44 0.59 5.54 -1.68
N PRO A 45 -0.04 6.61 -2.15
CA PRO A 45 -1.12 7.26 -1.44
C PRO A 45 -2.28 6.29 -1.12
N ALA A 46 -2.87 6.40 0.07
CA ALA A 46 -3.95 5.50 0.50
C ALA A 46 -5.26 5.71 -0.27
N PRO A 47 -5.99 4.64 -0.62
CA PRO A 47 -7.07 4.61 -1.60
C PRO A 47 -8.40 5.09 -1.04
N ILE A 48 -8.39 5.75 0.11
CA ILE A 48 -9.60 6.21 0.80
C ILE A 48 -9.51 7.68 1.22
N SER A 49 -8.32 8.25 1.20
CA SER A 49 -8.08 9.68 1.36
C SER A 49 -7.59 10.24 0.05
N PHE A 50 -7.99 11.47 -0.25
CA PHE A 50 -7.58 12.18 -1.44
C PHE A 50 -6.18 12.80 -1.29
N ASP A 51 -5.88 13.31 -0.09
CA ASP A 51 -4.75 14.20 0.23
C ASP A 51 -3.76 13.62 1.25
N GLY A 52 -3.84 12.31 1.53
CA GLY A 52 -2.97 11.61 2.50
C GLY A 52 -1.45 11.71 2.26
N HIS A 53 -1.06 12.22 1.11
CA HIS A 53 0.31 12.38 0.62
C HIS A 53 0.62 13.84 0.28
N VAL A 54 -0.12 14.80 0.83
CA VAL A 54 0.04 16.23 0.59
C VAL A 54 0.64 16.89 1.83
N ALA A 55 1.54 17.85 1.63
CA ALA A 55 2.13 18.64 2.71
C ALA A 55 1.05 19.40 3.52
N GLY A 56 1.26 19.55 4.82
CA GLY A 56 0.31 20.09 5.78
C GLY A 56 -0.90 19.20 6.10
N ARG A 57 -1.03 18.02 5.48
CA ARG A 57 -2.15 17.10 5.69
C ARG A 57 -1.76 15.90 6.54
N ALA A 58 -2.79 15.21 7.03
CA ALA A 58 -2.64 13.94 7.71
C ALA A 58 -2.02 12.90 6.76
N THR A 59 -0.97 12.20 7.22
CA THR A 59 -0.36 11.10 6.49
C THR A 59 -1.34 9.95 6.38
N ASP A 60 -1.61 9.53 5.15
CA ASP A 60 -2.37 8.33 4.85
C ASP A 60 -1.75 7.64 3.64
N LEU A 61 -0.88 6.69 3.94
CA LEU A 61 0.04 6.04 3.00
C LEU A 61 -0.03 4.52 3.12
N VAL A 62 0.33 3.87 2.03
CA VAL A 62 0.29 2.42 1.86
C VAL A 62 1.68 1.94 1.51
N PHE A 63 2.20 1.01 2.31
CA PHE A 63 3.51 0.42 2.13
C PHE A 63 3.33 -1.02 1.62
N VAL A 64 3.68 -1.24 0.36
CA VAL A 64 3.51 -2.53 -0.33
C VAL A 64 4.80 -3.33 -0.21
N LEU A 65 4.77 -4.33 0.66
CA LEU A 65 5.90 -5.23 0.96
C LEU A 65 6.04 -6.33 -0.11
N VAL A 66 4.92 -6.79 -0.65
CA VAL A 66 4.86 -7.78 -1.73
C VAL A 66 4.10 -7.15 -2.89
N LYS A 67 4.84 -6.79 -3.94
CA LYS A 67 4.29 -6.11 -5.13
C LYS A 67 3.34 -6.97 -5.93
N ASP A 68 3.49 -8.29 -5.86
CA ASP A 68 2.60 -9.21 -6.56
C ASP A 68 1.24 -9.30 -5.87
N ALA A 69 0.24 -8.70 -6.52
CA ALA A 69 -1.13 -8.68 -6.07
C ALA A 69 -1.87 -10.02 -6.28
N ASN A 70 -1.26 -11.01 -6.97
CA ASN A 70 -1.82 -12.34 -7.11
C ASN A 70 -2.05 -12.98 -5.73
N PRO A 71 -3.30 -13.33 -5.37
CA PRO A 71 -3.62 -13.90 -4.07
C PRO A 71 -2.97 -15.27 -3.83
N ALA A 72 -2.53 -15.98 -4.88
CA ALA A 72 -1.81 -17.25 -4.75
C ALA A 72 -0.36 -17.08 -4.26
N ILE A 73 0.23 -15.89 -4.41
CA ILE A 73 1.59 -15.61 -3.94
C ILE A 73 1.55 -15.32 -2.43
N PRO A 74 2.28 -16.10 -1.61
CA PRO A 74 2.35 -15.86 -0.17
C PRO A 74 3.00 -14.51 0.15
N GLY A 75 2.46 -13.85 1.15
CA GLY A 75 3.02 -12.66 1.78
C GLY A 75 3.80 -13.01 3.04
N ILE A 76 3.97 -12.00 3.89
CA ILE A 76 4.85 -12.08 5.06
C ILE A 76 4.12 -12.72 6.24
N GLY A 77 4.73 -13.75 6.82
CA GLY A 77 4.31 -14.26 8.12
C GLY A 77 4.86 -13.40 9.25
N LEU A 78 4.15 -13.33 10.37
CA LEU A 78 4.60 -12.63 11.58
C LEU A 78 4.36 -13.56 12.78
N LEU A 79 5.43 -14.10 13.35
CA LEU A 79 5.34 -15.01 14.49
C LEU A 79 5.07 -14.24 15.79
N THR A 80 4.48 -14.91 16.77
CA THR A 80 4.25 -14.33 18.10
C THR A 80 5.51 -13.63 18.64
N GLY A 81 5.37 -12.38 19.09
CA GLY A 81 6.46 -11.55 19.60
C GLY A 81 7.23 -10.75 18.54
N GLU A 82 7.20 -11.16 17.27
CA GLU A 82 7.82 -10.42 16.17
C GLU A 82 7.13 -9.08 15.91
N ARG A 83 7.88 -8.15 15.34
CA ARG A 83 7.41 -6.80 15.01
C ARG A 83 7.61 -6.45 13.56
N LEU A 84 6.66 -5.76 12.97
CA LEU A 84 6.77 -5.18 11.64
C LEU A 84 6.64 -3.65 11.76
N MET A 85 7.76 -2.95 11.58
CA MET A 85 7.92 -1.54 11.92
C MET A 85 8.16 -0.68 10.68
N VAL A 86 7.39 0.40 10.51
CA VAL A 86 7.60 1.45 9.52
C VAL A 86 8.36 2.59 10.18
N GLY A 87 9.62 2.79 9.77
CA GLY A 87 10.44 3.93 10.17
C GLY A 87 10.20 5.13 9.27
N LEU A 88 9.69 6.21 9.85
CA LEU A 88 9.32 7.42 9.13
C LEU A 88 10.36 8.54 9.39
N PRO A 89 10.84 9.24 8.36
CA PRO A 89 11.64 10.45 8.54
C PRO A 89 10.91 11.52 9.36
N LYS A 90 11.66 12.48 9.91
CA LYS A 90 11.13 13.54 10.78
C LYS A 90 10.07 14.43 10.12
N VAL A 91 10.03 14.48 8.78
CA VAL A 91 8.97 15.18 8.03
C VAL A 91 7.57 14.62 8.33
N PHE A 92 7.49 13.34 8.74
CA PHE A 92 6.28 12.72 9.22
C PHE A 92 6.19 12.94 10.72
N GLN A 93 5.52 14.02 11.12
CA GLN A 93 5.40 14.38 12.52
C GLN A 93 4.26 13.60 13.17
N ARG A 94 4.54 12.97 14.32
CA ARG A 94 3.50 12.34 15.13
C ARG A 94 2.45 13.38 15.56
N ASN A 95 1.20 13.17 15.20
CA ASN A 95 0.09 14.05 15.58
C ASN A 95 -0.41 13.75 17.01
N SER A 96 0.05 14.52 18.00
CA SER A 96 -0.32 14.32 19.41
C SER A 96 -1.83 14.37 19.69
N ALA A 97 -2.63 15.01 18.83
CA ALA A 97 -4.09 15.06 18.98
C ALA A 97 -4.79 13.75 18.60
N SER A 98 -4.16 12.91 17.77
CA SER A 98 -4.69 11.58 17.44
C SER A 98 -4.16 10.55 18.43
N PRO A 99 -5.00 9.75 19.11
CA PRO A 99 -4.51 8.74 20.07
C PRO A 99 -3.84 7.56 19.37
N LEU A 100 -2.85 6.94 20.02
CA LEU A 100 -2.40 5.59 19.66
C LEU A 100 -3.35 4.59 20.31
N ARG A 101 -3.91 3.69 19.52
CA ARG A 101 -4.81 2.63 19.98
C ARG A 101 -4.19 1.28 19.68
N GLU A 102 -3.62 0.67 20.71
CA GLU A 102 -2.90 -0.60 20.59
C GLU A 102 -3.79 -1.72 20.04
N ASP A 103 -5.05 -1.78 20.47
CA ASP A 103 -5.99 -2.87 20.16
C ASP A 103 -7.10 -2.49 19.17
N ALA A 104 -6.91 -1.42 18.37
CA ALA A 104 -7.90 -0.98 17.38
C ALA A 104 -7.28 -0.63 16.02
N ASP A 105 -8.05 -0.88 14.95
CA ASP A 105 -7.61 -0.74 13.56
C ASP A 105 -7.71 0.74 13.20
N PHE A 106 -7.02 1.58 13.95
CA PHE A 106 -7.19 3.02 13.94
C PHE A 106 -5.97 3.68 13.32
N ASN A 107 -4.79 3.44 13.88
CA ASN A 107 -3.56 4.08 13.42
C ASN A 107 -2.95 3.37 12.21
N LEU A 108 -3.10 2.05 12.13
CA LEU A 108 -2.48 1.22 11.11
C LEU A 108 -3.29 -0.06 10.93
N VAL A 109 -3.40 -0.55 9.69
CA VAL A 109 -3.99 -1.86 9.37
C VAL A 109 -3.05 -2.66 8.49
N LEU A 110 -2.93 -3.96 8.77
CA LEU A 110 -2.28 -4.90 7.88
C LEU A 110 -3.30 -5.49 6.92
N THR A 111 -2.98 -5.60 5.63
CA THR A 111 -3.85 -6.28 4.67
C THR A 111 -3.16 -7.46 4.02
N ARG A 112 -3.99 -8.42 3.61
CA ARG A 112 -3.55 -9.64 2.92
C ARG A 112 -3.14 -9.39 1.46
N GLY A 113 -3.34 -8.16 0.97
CA GLY A 113 -3.03 -7.67 -0.37
C GLY A 113 -3.83 -6.43 -0.72
N TRP A 114 -3.82 -6.04 -1.99
CA TRP A 114 -4.45 -4.83 -2.48
C TRP A 114 -5.48 -5.12 -3.57
N PRO A 115 -6.72 -4.59 -3.53
CA PRO A 115 -7.47 -4.01 -2.39
C PRO A 115 -8.08 -5.09 -1.46
N GLN A 116 -7.28 -6.07 -1.02
CA GLN A 116 -7.78 -7.26 -0.32
C GLN A 116 -8.21 -6.99 1.14
N ALA A 117 -8.68 -8.04 1.82
CA ALA A 117 -9.17 -7.98 3.20
C ALA A 117 -8.06 -7.66 4.22
N ALA A 118 -8.49 -6.99 5.31
CA ALA A 118 -7.66 -6.77 6.48
C ALA A 118 -7.25 -8.10 7.14
N VAL A 119 -6.05 -8.13 7.69
CA VAL A 119 -5.68 -9.12 8.71
C VAL A 119 -6.47 -8.75 9.97
N ARG A 120 -7.22 -9.70 10.52
CA ARG A 120 -7.96 -9.48 11.77
C ARG A 120 -6.98 -8.98 12.83
N GLN A 121 -7.24 -7.81 13.41
CA GLN A 121 -6.40 -7.29 14.48
C GLN A 121 -6.77 -7.85 15.85
N LYS A 122 -8.06 -7.82 16.25
CA LYS A 122 -8.48 -8.13 17.62
C LYS A 122 -7.97 -9.50 18.07
N GLY A 123 -7.03 -9.48 19.01
CA GLY A 123 -6.36 -10.66 19.59
C GLY A 123 -5.21 -11.25 18.76
N GLN A 124 -4.88 -10.66 17.60
CA GLN A 124 -3.85 -11.16 16.68
C GLN A 124 -2.56 -10.35 16.75
N TYR A 125 -2.66 -9.02 16.76
CA TYR A 125 -1.53 -8.11 16.87
C TYR A 125 -1.96 -6.82 17.57
N ARG A 126 -0.99 -6.10 18.15
CA ARG A 126 -1.17 -4.77 18.72
C ARG A 126 -0.33 -3.73 17.99
N ILE A 127 -0.79 -2.48 17.95
CA ILE A 127 -0.01 -1.35 17.44
C ILE A 127 1.10 -1.00 18.43
N VAL A 128 2.29 -0.71 17.92
CA VAL A 128 3.44 -0.23 18.70
C VAL A 128 4.02 1.02 18.05
N TYR A 129 4.53 1.94 18.88
CA TYR A 129 5.22 3.15 18.41
C TYR A 129 6.49 3.37 19.23
N ASP A 130 7.59 3.64 18.54
CA ASP A 130 8.87 4.05 19.13
C ASP A 130 9.16 5.50 18.72
N ALA A 131 9.04 6.40 19.71
CA ALA A 131 9.29 7.83 19.52
C ALA A 131 10.76 8.15 19.19
N LYS A 132 11.72 7.34 19.68
CA LYS A 132 13.15 7.60 19.46
C LYS A 132 13.54 7.41 18.00
N SER A 133 12.97 6.39 17.36
CA SER A 133 13.21 6.06 15.96
C SER A 133 12.12 6.56 15.01
N ASN A 134 11.13 7.30 15.52
CA ASN A 134 9.93 7.73 14.79
C ASN A 134 9.31 6.57 13.97
N SER A 135 9.15 5.42 14.63
CA SER A 135 8.72 4.19 13.98
C SER A 135 7.39 3.71 14.54
N ILE A 136 6.42 3.43 13.67
CA ILE A 136 5.14 2.83 14.03
C ILE A 136 5.01 1.45 13.39
N GLY A 137 4.38 0.51 14.07
CA GLY A 137 4.24 -0.83 13.54
C GLY A 137 3.26 -1.66 14.31
N VAL A 138 3.41 -2.97 14.16
CA VAL A 138 2.64 -3.97 14.90
C VAL A 138 3.57 -4.94 15.62
N GLN A 139 3.08 -5.51 16.72
CA GLN A 139 3.64 -6.68 17.35
C GLN A 139 2.62 -7.82 17.30
N ALA A 140 3.00 -8.99 16.79
CA ALA A 140 2.13 -10.16 16.79
C ALA A 140 1.94 -10.69 18.22
N LEU A 141 0.69 -10.90 18.59
CA LEU A 141 0.27 -11.59 19.82
C LEU A 141 0.03 -13.08 19.55
N VAL A 142 -0.35 -13.40 18.31
CA VAL A 142 -0.54 -14.75 17.79
C VAL A 142 0.09 -14.80 16.40
N ASP A 143 0.60 -15.96 16.01
CA ASP A 143 1.15 -16.20 14.68
C ASP A 143 0.18 -15.75 13.55
N VAL A 144 0.67 -14.88 12.68
CA VAL A 144 0.05 -14.57 11.39
C VAL A 144 0.73 -15.45 10.34
N ARG A 145 0.09 -16.54 9.94
CA ARG A 145 0.67 -17.51 8.99
C ARG A 145 0.26 -17.21 7.55
N PRO A 146 1.17 -17.35 6.57
CA PRO A 146 0.88 -17.16 5.16
C PRO A 146 0.36 -18.45 4.49
N VAL A 147 -0.56 -19.20 5.13
CA VAL A 147 -1.05 -20.49 4.63
C VAL A 147 -2.57 -20.56 4.69
N GLY A 148 -3.20 -20.94 3.55
CA GLY A 148 -4.62 -21.26 3.44
C GLY A 148 -5.36 -20.44 2.37
N PRO A 149 -6.57 -20.86 1.96
CA PRO A 149 -7.32 -20.32 0.82
C PRO A 149 -7.72 -18.84 0.92
N ASN A 150 -7.45 -18.19 2.06
CA ASN A 150 -7.71 -16.78 2.32
C ASN A 150 -6.62 -16.12 3.18
N ALA A 151 -5.41 -16.69 3.25
CA ALA A 151 -4.37 -16.24 4.17
C ALA A 151 -2.99 -16.11 3.51
N PRO A 152 -2.82 -15.24 2.49
CA PRO A 152 -1.52 -15.01 1.86
C PRO A 152 -0.61 -14.14 2.75
N GLY A 153 -0.64 -14.24 4.08
CA GLY A 153 0.20 -13.42 4.96
C GLY A 153 -0.08 -11.91 4.84
N ILE A 154 0.85 -11.10 5.35
CA ILE A 154 0.82 -9.63 5.28
C ILE A 154 1.51 -9.20 3.99
N LYS A 155 0.82 -8.46 3.13
CA LYS A 155 1.44 -7.89 1.92
C LYS A 155 1.59 -6.38 1.98
N VAL A 156 0.73 -5.72 2.76
CA VAL A 156 0.61 -4.27 2.78
C VAL A 156 0.39 -3.77 4.20
N ILE A 157 1.00 -2.63 4.50
CA ILE A 157 0.74 -1.83 5.69
C ILE A 157 0.01 -0.56 5.24
N HIS A 158 -1.16 -0.29 5.81
CA HIS A 158 -1.90 0.94 5.59
C HIS A 158 -1.80 1.81 6.85
N LEU A 159 -1.00 2.88 6.79
CA LEU A 159 -0.89 3.89 7.85
C LEU A 159 -2.00 4.92 7.68
N ARG A 160 -2.78 5.17 8.73
CA ARG A 160 -3.99 6.01 8.69
C ARG A 160 -4.30 6.66 10.04
N GLY A 161 -5.54 7.16 10.19
CA GLY A 161 -6.08 7.59 11.48
C GLY A 161 -5.54 8.94 11.95
N ASN A 162 -5.05 9.76 11.01
CA ASN A 162 -4.42 11.05 11.33
C ASN A 162 -3.26 10.88 12.34
N THR A 163 -2.55 9.76 12.27
CA THR A 163 -1.51 9.41 13.24
C THR A 163 -0.26 10.26 13.04
N PHE A 164 0.06 10.59 11.78
CA PHE A 164 1.16 11.47 11.42
C PHE A 164 0.66 12.60 10.52
N LEU A 165 1.43 13.68 10.45
CA LEU A 165 1.26 14.80 9.54
C LEU A 165 2.44 14.84 8.57
N ASN A 166 2.19 15.15 7.30
CA ASN A 166 3.23 15.42 6.31
C ASN A 166 3.64 16.88 6.42
N LEU A 167 4.84 17.21 6.93
CA LEU A 167 5.23 18.61 7.10
C LEU A 167 5.67 19.28 5.79
N ASP A 168 6.53 18.61 5.02
CA ASP A 168 7.17 19.19 3.84
C ASP A 168 6.96 18.32 2.59
N PRO A 169 6.80 18.94 1.41
CA PRO A 169 6.77 18.21 0.15
C PRO A 169 8.15 17.60 -0.19
N GLY A 170 8.16 16.67 -1.12
CA GLY A 170 9.37 16.06 -1.66
C GLY A 170 9.42 14.54 -1.48
N ASP A 171 10.58 14.01 -1.80
CA ASP A 171 10.87 12.58 -1.79
C ASP A 171 11.58 12.17 -0.50
N HIS A 172 10.91 11.35 0.32
CA HIS A 172 11.38 11.02 1.66
C HIS A 172 11.66 9.51 1.79
N PRO A 173 12.87 9.10 2.18
CA PRO A 173 13.21 7.69 2.28
C PRO A 173 12.48 7.05 3.48
N VAL A 174 11.74 5.97 3.24
CA VAL A 174 11.04 5.20 4.28
C VAL A 174 11.57 3.78 4.29
N ARG A 175 11.66 3.21 5.49
CA ARG A 175 12.08 1.83 5.70
C ARG A 175 11.01 1.06 6.46
N VAL A 176 10.78 -0.18 6.05
CA VAL A 176 10.02 -1.15 6.84
C VAL A 176 10.96 -2.26 7.31
N SER A 177 10.89 -2.64 8.58
CA SER A 177 11.73 -3.68 9.17
C SER A 177 10.87 -4.74 9.85
N LEU A 178 11.12 -6.01 9.51
CA LEU A 178 10.66 -7.17 10.26
C LEU A 178 11.70 -7.51 11.32
N LEU A 179 11.34 -7.40 12.58
CA LEU A 179 12.18 -7.67 13.74
C LEU A 179 11.72 -8.97 14.40
N GLY A 180 12.69 -9.82 14.76
CA GLY A 180 12.47 -10.97 15.62
C GLY A 180 12.00 -10.55 17.02
N ALA A 181 11.53 -11.52 17.80
CA ALA A 181 11.17 -11.31 19.22
C ALA A 181 12.39 -10.84 20.06
N ASP A 182 13.60 -11.19 19.63
CA ASP A 182 14.88 -10.74 20.19
C ASP A 182 15.28 -9.31 19.74
N GLY A 183 14.49 -8.68 18.88
CA GLY A 183 14.74 -7.35 18.34
C GLY A 183 15.73 -7.31 17.17
N ARG A 184 16.30 -8.45 16.75
CA ARG A 184 17.19 -8.50 15.57
C ARG A 184 16.37 -8.36 14.29
N GLU A 185 16.89 -7.62 13.31
CA GLU A 185 16.20 -7.51 12.03
C GLU A 185 16.36 -8.78 11.22
N LYS A 186 15.23 -9.37 10.83
CA LYS A 186 15.16 -10.55 9.96
C LYS A 186 15.09 -10.16 8.48
N ARG A 187 14.41 -9.05 8.19
CA ARG A 187 14.16 -8.57 6.82
C ARG A 187 13.87 -7.08 6.83
N ALA A 188 14.19 -6.39 5.74
CA ALA A 188 13.84 -5.00 5.55
C ALA A 188 13.39 -4.71 4.13
N TRP A 189 12.59 -3.66 4.00
CA TRP A 189 12.21 -3.03 2.75
C TRP A 189 12.55 -1.54 2.80
N GLN A 190 12.92 -0.96 1.67
CA GLN A 190 13.24 0.46 1.56
C GLN A 190 12.70 1.06 0.27
N GLY A 191 12.18 2.27 0.35
CA GLY A 191 11.64 3.02 -0.79
C GLY A 191 11.46 4.48 -0.44
N THR A 192 10.80 5.21 -1.33
CA THR A 192 10.63 6.66 -1.23
C THR A 192 9.15 7.00 -1.17
N ALA A 193 8.75 7.76 -0.15
CA ALA A 193 7.43 8.34 -0.05
C ALA A 193 7.47 9.72 -0.70
N ARG A 194 6.68 9.91 -1.75
CA ARG A 194 6.53 11.20 -2.41
C ARG A 194 5.38 11.98 -1.77
N ILE A 195 5.70 13.15 -1.23
CA ILE A 195 4.74 14.09 -0.66
C ILE A 195 4.59 15.26 -1.62
N GLU A 196 3.38 15.51 -2.09
CA GLU A 196 3.09 16.59 -3.01
C GLU A 196 2.92 17.92 -2.26
N PHE A 197 3.26 19.02 -2.94
CA PHE A 197 3.01 20.36 -2.43
C PHE A 197 1.52 20.66 -2.39
N ASP A 198 0.81 20.35 -3.47
CA ASP A 198 -0.63 20.52 -3.61
C ASP A 198 -1.34 19.19 -3.85
N ALA A 199 -2.61 19.12 -3.46
CA ALA A 199 -3.44 17.97 -3.76
C ALA A 199 -3.71 17.86 -5.28
N PRO A 200 -3.74 16.64 -5.85
CA PRO A 200 -3.99 16.46 -7.28
C PRO A 200 -5.38 16.94 -7.66
N SER A 201 -5.60 17.45 -8.88
CA SER A 201 -6.92 17.96 -9.29
C SER A 201 -8.02 16.88 -9.37
N ALA A 202 -7.61 15.62 -9.56
CA ALA A 202 -8.45 14.45 -9.59
C ALA A 202 -7.68 13.23 -9.08
N ARG A 203 -8.39 12.25 -8.54
CA ARG A 203 -7.78 11.03 -8.06
C ARG A 203 -8.74 9.86 -8.14
N LEU A 204 -8.21 8.68 -8.40
CA LEU A 204 -8.94 7.43 -8.32
C LEU A 204 -8.16 6.39 -7.53
N ALA A 205 -8.87 5.45 -6.92
CA ALA A 205 -8.26 4.35 -6.22
C ALA A 205 -9.12 3.09 -6.25
N PRO A 206 -8.53 1.88 -6.27
CA PRO A 206 -9.29 0.64 -6.28
C PRO A 206 -9.93 0.40 -4.91
N THR A 207 -11.11 -0.23 -4.90
CA THR A 207 -11.81 -0.59 -3.67
C THR A 207 -12.66 -1.84 -3.84
N ASN A 208 -12.97 -2.49 -2.72
CA ASN A 208 -13.91 -3.60 -2.63
C ASN A 208 -15.12 -3.26 -1.74
N PHE A 209 -15.42 -1.98 -1.51
CA PHE A 209 -16.51 -1.57 -0.63
C PHE A 209 -17.91 -1.99 -1.10
N HIS A 210 -18.11 -2.30 -2.39
CA HIS A 210 -19.36 -2.88 -2.92
C HIS A 210 -19.43 -4.41 -2.78
N LEU A 211 -18.34 -5.07 -2.39
CA LEU A 211 -18.25 -6.53 -2.29
C LEU A 211 -18.27 -7.00 -0.83
N ALA A 212 -18.57 -8.27 -0.61
CA ALA A 212 -18.46 -8.86 0.71
C ALA A 212 -17.01 -8.79 1.24
N PRO A 213 -16.81 -8.61 2.57
CA PRO A 213 -15.48 -8.71 3.15
C PRO A 213 -14.81 -10.04 2.82
N GLY A 214 -13.56 -10.00 2.39
CA GLY A 214 -12.82 -11.19 1.93
C GLY A 214 -12.81 -11.37 0.41
N THR A 215 -13.70 -10.73 -0.33
CA THR A 215 -13.72 -10.79 -1.79
C THR A 215 -12.74 -9.78 -2.39
N ASN A 216 -12.09 -10.17 -3.49
CA ASN A 216 -11.27 -9.26 -4.28
C ASN A 216 -11.85 -9.05 -5.69
N SER A 217 -12.07 -7.80 -6.08
CA SER A 217 -12.41 -7.46 -7.46
C SER A 217 -11.19 -7.52 -8.40
N ASP A 218 -9.98 -7.40 -7.86
CA ASP A 218 -8.74 -7.61 -8.60
C ASP A 218 -8.29 -9.08 -8.55
N PHE A 219 -7.58 -9.56 -9.57
CA PHE A 219 -7.11 -10.95 -9.69
C PHE A 219 -8.20 -12.04 -9.59
N GLN A 220 -9.46 -11.68 -9.83
CA GLN A 220 -10.55 -12.63 -9.95
C GLN A 220 -10.40 -13.48 -11.23
N GLN A 221 -10.70 -14.77 -11.12
CA GLN A 221 -10.66 -15.68 -12.27
C GLN A 221 -11.93 -15.52 -13.11
N SER A 222 -11.76 -15.32 -14.40
CA SER A 222 -12.87 -15.17 -15.35
C SER A 222 -12.81 -16.23 -16.45
N GLY A 223 -13.97 -16.60 -17.00
CA GLY A 223 -14.03 -17.42 -18.22
C GLY A 223 -13.58 -16.61 -19.45
N LEU A 224 -13.36 -17.26 -20.59
CA LEU A 224 -13.15 -16.59 -21.88
C LEU A 224 -14.49 -16.07 -22.42
N GLY A 225 -14.52 -14.84 -22.92
CA GLY A 225 -15.75 -14.22 -23.43
C GLY A 225 -16.85 -14.18 -22.37
N LYS A 226 -16.48 -13.96 -21.11
CA LYS A 226 -17.42 -13.92 -19.97
C LYS A 226 -17.22 -12.65 -19.17
N ASP A 227 -18.31 -12.24 -18.53
CA ASP A 227 -18.24 -11.23 -17.49
C ASP A 227 -17.44 -11.76 -16.31
N SER A 228 -16.63 -10.89 -15.72
CA SER A 228 -15.93 -11.19 -14.49
C SER A 228 -16.92 -11.45 -13.34
N PRO A 229 -16.66 -12.42 -12.44
CA PRO A 229 -17.58 -12.79 -11.35
C PRO A 229 -18.02 -11.64 -10.45
N HIS A 230 -17.16 -10.63 -10.30
CA HIS A 230 -17.37 -9.45 -9.48
C HIS A 230 -17.10 -8.18 -10.29
N TRP A 231 -17.87 -7.13 -10.03
CA TRP A 231 -17.56 -5.81 -10.59
C TRP A 231 -16.24 -5.28 -10.02
N LEU A 232 -15.47 -4.60 -10.85
CA LEU A 232 -14.34 -3.78 -10.40
C LEU A 232 -14.89 -2.57 -9.63
N GLY A 233 -14.19 -2.15 -8.58
CA GLY A 233 -14.58 -0.99 -7.77
C GLY A 233 -13.51 0.09 -7.78
N LEU A 234 -13.94 1.32 -8.03
CA LEU A 234 -13.08 2.51 -8.01
C LEU A 234 -13.75 3.59 -7.17
N LEU A 235 -13.01 4.20 -6.24
CA LEU A 235 -13.40 5.47 -5.63
C LEU A 235 -12.81 6.61 -6.46
N LEU A 236 -13.64 7.59 -6.78
CA LEU A 236 -13.30 8.74 -7.61
C LEU A 236 -13.44 10.04 -6.81
N TRP A 237 -12.42 10.88 -6.89
CA TRP A 237 -12.40 12.22 -6.30
C TRP A 237 -12.01 13.25 -7.34
N GLY A 238 -12.62 14.42 -7.24
CA GLY A 238 -12.26 15.62 -7.96
C GLY A 238 -11.50 16.59 -7.07
N ALA A 239 -11.54 17.87 -7.46
CA ALA A 239 -10.82 18.91 -6.75
C ALA A 239 -11.22 18.97 -5.28
N ALA A 240 -10.22 19.26 -4.43
CA ALA A 240 -10.36 19.34 -2.98
C ALA A 240 -10.95 18.08 -2.31
N GLY A 241 -10.86 16.91 -2.96
CA GLY A 241 -11.34 15.64 -2.40
C GLY A 241 -12.85 15.47 -2.46
N SER A 242 -13.55 16.29 -3.25
CA SER A 242 -14.98 16.11 -3.51
C SER A 242 -15.22 14.77 -4.24
N PRO A 243 -16.22 13.96 -3.84
CA PRO A 243 -16.52 12.72 -4.56
C PRO A 243 -17.02 13.04 -5.98
N MET A 244 -16.46 12.37 -6.98
CA MET A 244 -16.95 12.46 -8.36
C MET A 244 -18.14 11.51 -8.53
N ASN A 245 -19.35 12.02 -8.29
CA ASN A 245 -20.60 11.31 -8.55
C ASN A 245 -21.03 11.41 -10.02
N ASN A 246 -21.98 10.56 -10.41
CA ASN A 246 -22.58 10.51 -11.74
C ASN A 246 -21.59 10.12 -12.86
N VAL A 247 -20.45 9.54 -12.51
CA VAL A 247 -19.48 9.02 -13.49
C VAL A 247 -19.88 7.59 -13.89
N GLY A 248 -19.84 7.28 -15.18
CA GLY A 248 -19.94 5.91 -15.67
C GLY A 248 -18.97 5.64 -16.81
N VAL A 249 -19.06 4.45 -17.41
CA VAL A 249 -18.22 4.04 -18.53
C VAL A 249 -19.03 4.12 -19.83
N ALA A 250 -18.63 5.05 -20.70
CA ALA A 250 -19.17 5.21 -22.05
C ALA A 250 -18.30 4.48 -23.08
N PRO A 251 -18.83 4.20 -24.29
CA PRO A 251 -18.03 3.68 -25.40
C PRO A 251 -16.80 4.55 -25.69
N ARG A 252 -15.74 3.92 -26.17
CA ARG A 252 -14.52 4.62 -26.58
C ARG A 252 -14.79 5.54 -27.78
N ASP A 253 -14.11 6.68 -27.80
CA ASP A 253 -14.03 7.58 -28.96
C ASP A 253 -12.57 7.79 -29.32
N LEU A 254 -12.06 6.94 -30.21
CA LEU A 254 -10.65 6.96 -30.59
C LEU A 254 -10.27 8.17 -31.45
N SER A 255 -11.26 8.85 -32.03
CA SER A 255 -11.01 10.05 -32.84
C SER A 255 -10.64 11.25 -31.97
N ARG A 256 -11.35 11.43 -30.85
CA ARG A 256 -11.11 12.52 -29.90
C ARG A 256 -10.17 12.13 -28.76
N HIS A 257 -10.16 10.85 -28.38
CA HIS A 257 -9.41 10.33 -27.24
C HIS A 257 -8.65 9.04 -27.59
N PRO A 258 -7.64 9.10 -28.49
CA PRO A 258 -6.95 7.91 -29.02
C PRO A 258 -6.25 7.06 -27.95
N ARG A 259 -5.89 7.64 -26.80
CA ARG A 259 -5.27 6.93 -25.67
C ARG A 259 -6.22 5.91 -25.02
N TYR A 260 -7.52 6.19 -24.98
CA TYR A 260 -8.49 5.43 -24.18
C TYR A 260 -9.14 4.32 -25.00
N THR A 261 -8.39 3.23 -25.18
CA THR A 261 -8.74 2.11 -26.06
C THR A 261 -9.86 1.20 -25.53
N GLY A 262 -10.15 1.25 -24.23
CA GLY A 262 -11.10 0.38 -23.53
C GLY A 262 -12.43 1.03 -23.13
N GLY A 263 -12.59 2.35 -23.29
CA GLY A 263 -13.79 3.10 -22.90
C GLY A 263 -13.46 4.48 -22.31
N LEU A 264 -14.47 5.32 -22.13
CA LEU A 264 -14.33 6.66 -21.54
C LEU A 264 -15.00 6.69 -20.16
N LEU A 265 -14.38 7.40 -19.21
CA LEU A 265 -15.04 7.76 -17.95
C LEU A 265 -15.74 9.09 -18.18
N VAL A 266 -17.08 9.07 -18.10
CA VAL A 266 -17.93 10.21 -18.45
C VAL A 266 -18.81 10.55 -17.27
N GLN A 267 -18.83 11.82 -16.89
CA GLN A 267 -19.68 12.35 -15.83
C GLN A 267 -20.96 12.91 -16.43
N ASP A 268 -22.09 12.31 -16.08
CA ASP A 268 -23.42 12.84 -16.40
C ASP A 268 -23.58 14.22 -15.72
N THR A 269 -23.66 15.26 -16.54
CA THR A 269 -23.74 16.66 -16.10
C THR A 269 -25.14 17.26 -16.23
N ASN A 270 -26.02 16.64 -17.01
CA ASN A 270 -27.38 17.11 -17.23
C ASN A 270 -28.42 16.39 -16.34
N GLY A 271 -28.01 15.30 -15.66
CA GLY A 271 -28.82 14.55 -14.71
C GLY A 271 -29.83 13.61 -15.34
N ASP A 272 -29.72 13.32 -16.64
CA ASP A 272 -30.67 12.45 -17.34
C ASP A 272 -30.39 10.95 -17.11
N GLY A 273 -29.26 10.62 -16.47
CA GLY A 273 -28.81 9.27 -16.16
C GLY A 273 -28.33 8.49 -17.37
N ARG A 274 -28.00 9.15 -18.49
CA ARG A 274 -27.35 8.60 -19.68
C ARG A 274 -25.93 9.15 -19.75
N LEU A 275 -25.11 8.56 -20.64
CA LEU A 275 -23.75 9.02 -20.88
C LEU A 275 -23.64 9.40 -22.35
N ASP A 276 -23.67 10.69 -22.63
CA ASP A 276 -23.51 11.25 -23.98
C ASP A 276 -22.27 12.15 -24.02
N ILE A 277 -21.22 11.67 -24.67
CA ILE A 277 -19.93 12.37 -24.81
C ILE A 277 -19.98 13.69 -25.63
N SER A 278 -21.14 14.06 -26.16
CA SER A 278 -21.38 15.38 -26.78
C SER A 278 -21.97 16.40 -25.79
N GLN A 279 -22.62 15.94 -24.72
CA GLN A 279 -23.28 16.77 -23.71
C GLN A 279 -22.56 16.70 -22.35
N ASP A 280 -22.04 15.52 -22.02
CA ASP A 280 -21.43 15.19 -20.75
C ASP A 280 -19.92 15.37 -20.75
N LYS A 281 -19.37 15.47 -19.54
CA LYS A 281 -17.96 15.72 -19.33
C LYS A 281 -17.16 14.42 -19.34
N VAL A 282 -16.22 14.29 -20.28
CA VAL A 282 -15.17 13.26 -20.19
C VAL A 282 -14.20 13.62 -19.07
N VAL A 283 -14.12 12.78 -18.05
CA VAL A 283 -13.24 12.97 -16.88
C VAL A 283 -12.04 12.03 -16.87
N GLY A 284 -11.99 11.07 -17.79
CA GLY A 284 -10.96 10.04 -17.83
C GLY A 284 -11.24 8.98 -18.89
N GLY A 285 -10.53 7.87 -18.80
CA GLY A 285 -10.77 6.75 -19.68
C GLY A 285 -10.05 5.47 -19.26
N ILE A 286 -10.22 4.45 -20.10
CA ILE A 286 -9.71 3.11 -19.88
C ILE A 286 -8.73 2.78 -21.00
N ILE A 287 -7.50 2.44 -20.63
CA ILE A 287 -6.52 1.85 -21.53
C ILE A 287 -6.66 0.34 -21.44
N GLY A 288 -7.13 -0.27 -22.52
CA GLY A 288 -7.24 -1.73 -22.62
C GLY A 288 -5.86 -2.35 -22.85
N ALA A 289 -5.49 -3.29 -21.99
CA ALA A 289 -4.40 -4.23 -22.25
C ALA A 289 -4.96 -5.66 -22.16
N ALA A 290 -4.74 -6.45 -23.19
CA ALA A 290 -5.26 -7.81 -23.32
C ALA A 290 -4.19 -8.70 -23.96
N PRO A 291 -4.35 -10.04 -23.90
CA PRO A 291 -3.49 -10.95 -24.67
C PRO A 291 -3.43 -10.56 -26.14
N ALA A 292 -2.28 -10.79 -26.78
CA ALA A 292 -2.10 -10.45 -28.19
C ALA A 292 -3.16 -11.15 -29.06
N GLY A 293 -3.83 -10.36 -29.91
CA GLY A 293 -4.90 -10.85 -30.78
C GLY A 293 -6.28 -11.00 -30.12
N ALA A 294 -6.41 -10.77 -28.81
CA ALA A 294 -7.68 -10.87 -28.10
C ALA A 294 -8.74 -9.89 -28.62
N LYS A 295 -9.97 -10.39 -28.80
CA LYS A 295 -11.14 -9.61 -29.22
C LYS A 295 -12.31 -9.82 -28.25
N GLY A 296 -13.25 -8.87 -28.28
CA GLY A 296 -14.50 -8.95 -27.50
C GLY A 296 -14.42 -8.43 -26.07
N GLN A 297 -13.22 -8.14 -25.56
CA GLN A 297 -13.05 -7.55 -24.23
C GLN A 297 -13.69 -6.16 -24.14
N SER A 298 -14.33 -5.86 -23.01
CA SER A 298 -14.95 -4.57 -22.77
C SER A 298 -15.05 -4.25 -21.29
N ALA A 299 -15.19 -2.95 -21.00
CA ALA A 299 -15.54 -2.45 -19.68
C ALA A 299 -16.76 -1.55 -19.83
N THR A 300 -17.80 -1.78 -19.03
CA THR A 300 -19.03 -0.98 -19.04
C THR A 300 -19.49 -0.69 -17.62
N SER A 301 -20.30 0.36 -17.44
CA SER A 301 -21.11 0.46 -16.23
C SER A 301 -22.04 -0.75 -16.15
N PRO A 302 -22.28 -1.32 -14.96
CA PRO A 302 -23.43 -2.19 -14.73
C PRO A 302 -24.73 -1.47 -15.12
N VAL A 303 -25.76 -2.23 -15.45
CA VAL A 303 -27.04 -1.67 -15.90
C VAL A 303 -28.07 -1.84 -14.78
N LYS A 304 -28.80 -0.77 -14.48
CA LYS A 304 -29.91 -0.78 -13.53
C LYS A 304 -31.14 -1.48 -14.13
N ALA A 305 -32.15 -1.75 -13.30
CA ALA A 305 -33.40 -2.35 -13.75
C ALA A 305 -34.13 -1.50 -14.82
N ASP A 306 -33.92 -0.18 -14.85
CA ASP A 306 -34.47 0.76 -15.83
C ASP A 306 -33.69 0.81 -17.16
N GLY A 307 -32.67 -0.05 -17.33
CA GLY A 307 -31.82 -0.08 -18.52
C GLY A 307 -30.76 1.02 -18.58
N LYS A 308 -30.72 1.94 -17.61
CA LYS A 308 -29.70 3.00 -17.55
C LYS A 308 -28.41 2.50 -16.88
N PRO A 309 -27.24 3.09 -17.18
CA PRO A 309 -26.02 2.78 -16.46
C PRO A 309 -26.15 3.09 -14.96
N LEU A 310 -25.57 2.23 -14.13
CA LEU A 310 -25.33 2.50 -12.72
C LEU A 310 -24.11 3.42 -12.62
N LEU A 311 -24.34 4.65 -12.13
CA LEU A 311 -23.31 5.68 -12.07
C LEU A 311 -22.62 5.72 -10.70
N SER A 312 -21.46 6.38 -10.64
CA SER A 312 -20.73 6.54 -9.40
C SER A 312 -21.54 7.32 -8.37
N GLY A 313 -21.39 6.97 -7.09
CA GLY A 313 -22.22 7.55 -6.03
C GLY A 313 -23.60 6.91 -5.88
N GLN A 314 -24.03 6.06 -6.83
CA GLN A 314 -25.27 5.26 -6.74
C GLN A 314 -25.00 3.83 -6.28
N VAL A 315 -23.75 3.36 -6.42
CA VAL A 315 -23.33 2.01 -6.00
C VAL A 315 -23.43 1.88 -4.49
N LEU A 316 -24.11 0.83 -4.03
CA LEU A 316 -24.25 0.55 -2.61
C LEU A 316 -22.95 -0.01 -2.03
N ARG A 317 -22.58 0.49 -0.84
CA ARG A 317 -21.60 -0.16 0.00
C ARG A 317 -22.18 -1.46 0.55
N HIS A 318 -21.40 -2.53 0.56
CA HIS A 318 -21.80 -3.80 1.15
C HIS A 318 -22.14 -3.62 2.64
N GLU A 319 -23.23 -4.25 3.09
CA GLU A 319 -23.83 -4.07 4.43
C GLU A 319 -22.86 -4.29 5.60
N LYS A 320 -21.88 -5.19 5.43
CA LYS A 320 -20.87 -5.53 6.44
C LYS A 320 -19.79 -4.47 6.65
N TYR A 321 -19.74 -3.43 5.83
CA TYR A 321 -18.84 -2.29 6.06
C TYR A 321 -19.57 -1.16 6.80
N PRO A 322 -18.84 -0.28 7.53
CA PRO A 322 -19.44 0.92 8.12
C PRO A 322 -20.18 1.76 7.07
N GLY A 323 -21.43 2.12 7.36
CA GLY A 323 -22.32 2.81 6.39
C GLY A 323 -22.85 1.92 5.27
N GLY A 324 -22.78 0.60 5.42
CA GLY A 324 -23.26 -0.39 4.46
C GLY A 324 -24.76 -0.29 4.17
N GLY A 325 -25.17 -0.79 3.01
CA GLY A 325 -26.53 -0.69 2.47
C GLY A 325 -26.87 0.68 1.87
N LYS A 326 -25.98 1.68 1.99
CA LYS A 326 -26.18 3.03 1.46
C LYS A 326 -25.31 3.28 0.23
N PRO A 327 -25.72 4.18 -0.69
CA PRO A 327 -24.87 4.63 -1.77
C PRO A 327 -23.56 5.21 -1.23
N ASN A 328 -22.44 4.86 -1.86
CA ASN A 328 -21.12 5.32 -1.47
C ASN A 328 -20.65 6.44 -2.42
N PRO A 329 -20.53 7.70 -1.97
CA PRO A 329 -20.10 8.81 -2.83
C PRO A 329 -18.80 8.50 -3.57
N GLY A 330 -18.77 8.82 -4.87
CA GLY A 330 -17.62 8.59 -5.74
C GLY A 330 -17.34 7.13 -6.09
N LEU A 331 -18.06 6.16 -5.52
CA LEU A 331 -17.86 4.75 -5.84
C LEU A 331 -18.44 4.42 -7.21
N LEU A 332 -17.56 4.14 -8.17
CA LEU A 332 -17.86 3.58 -9.48
C LEU A 332 -17.70 2.05 -9.45
N ALA A 333 -18.71 1.34 -9.94
CA ALA A 333 -18.62 -0.08 -10.24
C ALA A 333 -18.47 -0.27 -11.75
N VAL A 334 -17.62 -1.20 -12.16
CA VAL A 334 -17.37 -1.51 -13.58
C VAL A 334 -17.55 -3.00 -13.81
N ARG A 335 -18.39 -3.35 -14.77
CA ARG A 335 -18.48 -4.70 -15.30
C ARG A 335 -17.39 -4.86 -16.36
N PHE A 336 -16.53 -5.85 -16.16
CA PHE A 336 -15.50 -6.21 -17.14
C PHE A 336 -15.89 -7.51 -17.83
N HIS A 337 -15.79 -7.54 -19.15
CA HIS A 337 -15.96 -8.72 -19.98
C HIS A 337 -14.61 -9.09 -20.59
N THR A 338 -14.18 -10.34 -20.40
CA THR A 338 -12.94 -10.85 -21.00
C THR A 338 -13.12 -11.09 -22.48
N GLY A 339 -12.00 -11.10 -23.22
CA GLY A 339 -12.00 -11.45 -24.62
C GLY A 339 -11.98 -12.96 -24.88
N ASP A 340 -11.83 -13.31 -26.14
CA ASP A 340 -11.81 -14.68 -26.67
C ASP A 340 -10.48 -15.43 -26.46
N THR A 341 -9.44 -14.74 -25.99
CA THR A 341 -8.08 -15.31 -25.89
C THR A 341 -7.66 -15.49 -24.44
N ARG A 342 -6.97 -16.60 -24.14
CA ARG A 342 -6.44 -16.86 -22.80
C ARG A 342 -5.30 -15.92 -22.43
N GLY A 343 -5.23 -15.55 -21.15
CA GLY A 343 -4.11 -14.84 -20.55
C GLY A 343 -4.55 -13.82 -19.51
N LEU A 344 -3.76 -12.75 -19.39
CA LEU A 344 -3.98 -11.68 -18.41
C LEU A 344 -4.56 -10.45 -19.11
N TYR A 345 -5.77 -10.08 -18.69
CA TYR A 345 -6.39 -8.82 -19.08
C TYR A 345 -6.05 -7.76 -18.03
N ARG A 346 -5.56 -6.60 -18.47
CA ARG A 346 -5.03 -5.56 -17.58
C ARG A 346 -5.59 -4.16 -17.88
N PRO A 347 -6.91 -3.94 -17.74
CA PRO A 347 -7.47 -2.62 -17.96
C PRO A 347 -6.87 -1.61 -16.98
N THR A 348 -6.42 -0.47 -17.50
CA THR A 348 -5.92 0.65 -16.70
C THR A 348 -6.92 1.80 -16.78
N PHE A 349 -7.44 2.22 -15.64
CA PHE A 349 -8.36 3.34 -15.50
C PHE A 349 -7.57 4.58 -15.13
N GLU A 350 -7.80 5.69 -15.83
CA GLU A 350 -7.10 6.97 -15.59
C GLU A 350 -8.12 8.11 -15.52
N LEU A 351 -7.87 9.08 -14.63
CA LEU A 351 -8.56 10.37 -14.65
C LEU A 351 -7.66 11.42 -15.32
N ILE A 352 -8.27 12.31 -16.09
CA ILE A 352 -7.59 13.48 -16.68
C ILE A 352 -7.12 14.38 -15.53
N GLY A 353 -5.84 14.73 -15.52
CA GLY A 353 -5.23 15.54 -14.46
C GLY A 353 -5.09 14.82 -13.10
N GLY A 354 -5.24 13.50 -13.09
CA GLY A 354 -5.11 12.65 -11.91
C GLY A 354 -4.17 11.47 -12.12
N ASN A 355 -4.39 10.39 -11.38
CA ASN A 355 -3.62 9.16 -11.44
C ASN A 355 -4.31 8.05 -12.25
N GLY A 356 -3.61 6.93 -12.40
CA GLY A 356 -4.13 5.70 -13.01
C GLY A 356 -4.06 4.49 -12.07
N VAL A 357 -4.97 3.53 -12.26
CA VAL A 357 -5.01 2.24 -11.56
C VAL A 357 -5.24 1.13 -12.56
N GLN A 358 -4.38 0.12 -12.50
CA GLN A 358 -4.50 -1.09 -13.31
C GLN A 358 -5.09 -2.23 -12.47
N PHE A 359 -6.06 -2.93 -13.04
CA PHE A 359 -6.52 -4.23 -12.54
C PHE A 359 -5.85 -5.36 -13.34
N THR A 360 -5.83 -6.56 -12.80
CA THR A 360 -5.42 -7.79 -13.49
C THR A 360 -6.53 -8.83 -13.38
N ILE A 361 -6.98 -9.33 -14.52
CA ILE A 361 -8.07 -10.30 -14.63
C ILE A 361 -7.53 -11.51 -15.40
N PRO A 362 -7.11 -12.56 -14.70
CA PRO A 362 -6.71 -13.81 -15.33
C PRO A 362 -7.92 -14.57 -15.88
N THR A 363 -7.75 -15.16 -17.06
CA THR A 363 -8.63 -16.23 -17.53
C THR A 363 -8.04 -17.59 -17.16
N ALA A 364 -8.88 -18.60 -16.95
CA ALA A 364 -8.42 -19.96 -16.62
C ALA A 364 -7.24 -20.41 -17.50
N ASP A 365 -6.19 -20.93 -16.84
CA ASP A 365 -4.86 -21.33 -17.34
C ASP A 365 -3.82 -20.21 -17.57
N GLY A 366 -4.10 -18.96 -17.22
CA GLY A 366 -3.16 -17.82 -17.30
C GLY A 366 -2.38 -17.51 -16.02
N ARG A 367 -2.00 -18.51 -15.22
CA ARG A 367 -1.23 -18.33 -13.97
C ARG A 367 0.22 -17.95 -14.21
#